data_AF-A0AAU4XPG8-F1
#
_entry.id   AF-A0AAU4XPG8-F1
#
_cell.length_a   1.000
_cell.length_b   1.000
_cell.length_c   1.000
_cell.angle_alpha   90.00
_cell.angle_beta   90.00
_cell.angle_gamma   90.00
#
_symmetry.space_group_name_H-M   'P 1'
#
loop_
_entity.id
_entity.type
_entity.pdbx_description
1 polymer ?
#
loop_
_entity_poly.entity_id
_entity_poly.type
_entity_poly.pdbx_seq_one_letter_code
_entity_poly.pdbx_strand_id
1 'polypeptide(L)'
;MTTLSGVLPPIGLEIPCSSYAVNVPLQINVLGLVTLDIKGGIRFRVEESIPGGQGGVKMRIIGEEYSADSPILGKVTLSQADVDTTPLSLLEVTSTMPPVLRHTLFHDFTLTIEKPPGGGGPAVLSNTRTMTTLCDRLTVFPPQGNIYQVQQPVDFAPLDNPGQVVAQLLPFPMTRSHNP
;
A
#
# COMPACT_ATOMS: atom_id res chain seq x y z
N MET A 1 -3.57 -26.41 -22.93
CA MET A 1 -3.38 -25.26 -22.00
C MET A 1 -4.27 -25.52 -20.80
N THR A 2 -3.70 -25.94 -19.68
CA THR A 2 -4.46 -26.11 -18.43
C THR A 2 -4.88 -24.73 -17.98
N THR A 3 -6.18 -24.47 -17.90
CA THR A 3 -6.72 -23.23 -17.37
C THR A 3 -6.23 -23.08 -15.93
N LEU A 4 -5.68 -21.92 -15.56
CA LEU A 4 -5.33 -21.53 -14.18
C LEU A 4 -6.57 -21.36 -13.27
N SER A 5 -7.65 -22.08 -13.57
CA SER A 5 -8.94 -22.02 -12.90
C SER A 5 -8.74 -22.32 -11.42
N GLY A 6 -8.82 -21.27 -10.59
CA GLY A 6 -8.68 -21.35 -9.13
C GLY A 6 -7.49 -20.59 -8.54
N VAL A 7 -6.50 -20.17 -9.33
CA VAL A 7 -5.32 -19.42 -8.82
C VAL A 7 -5.55 -17.91 -8.84
N LEU A 8 -6.20 -17.39 -9.88
CA LEU A 8 -6.48 -15.97 -10.04
C LEU A 8 -7.93 -15.66 -9.68
N PRO A 9 -8.19 -14.53 -9.02
CA PRO A 9 -9.56 -14.10 -8.71
C PRO A 9 -10.32 -13.72 -10.00
N PRO A 10 -11.66 -13.92 -10.04
CA PRO A 10 -12.46 -13.50 -11.18
C PRO A 10 -12.58 -11.97 -11.29
N ILE A 11 -12.75 -11.48 -12.51
CA ILE A 11 -13.00 -10.05 -12.80
C ILE A 11 -14.25 -9.58 -12.05
N GLY A 12 -14.20 -8.37 -11.50
CA GLY A 12 -15.25 -7.75 -10.72
C GLY A 12 -15.29 -8.17 -9.24
N LEU A 13 -14.51 -9.18 -8.83
CA LEU A 13 -14.45 -9.56 -7.42
C LEU A 13 -13.80 -8.45 -6.59
N GLU A 14 -14.48 -8.07 -5.50
CA GLU A 14 -13.91 -7.21 -4.47
C GLU A 14 -13.32 -8.02 -3.34
N ILE A 15 -12.11 -7.66 -2.90
CA ILE A 15 -11.32 -8.43 -1.95
C ILE A 15 -10.82 -7.50 -0.85
N PRO A 16 -11.43 -7.52 0.35
CA PRO A 16 -10.91 -6.77 1.49
C PRO A 16 -9.71 -7.50 2.10
N CYS A 17 -8.68 -6.77 2.50
CA CYS A 17 -7.57 -7.30 3.27
C CYS A 17 -7.28 -6.38 4.45
N SER A 18 -7.01 -6.97 5.61
CA SER A 18 -6.43 -6.28 6.75
C SER A 18 -4.92 -6.15 6.54
N SER A 19 -4.34 -5.13 7.15
CA SER A 19 -2.91 -4.87 7.07
C SER A 19 -2.38 -4.32 8.39
N TYR A 20 -1.21 -4.80 8.79
CA TYR A 20 -0.49 -4.28 9.96
C TYR A 20 1.02 -4.25 9.72
N ALA A 21 1.67 -3.22 10.23
CA ALA A 21 3.12 -3.04 10.21
C ALA A 21 3.56 -2.49 11.57
N VAL A 22 4.61 -3.07 12.13
CA VAL A 22 5.16 -2.63 13.43
C VAL A 22 6.47 -1.92 13.23
N ASN A 23 6.78 -1.00 14.14
CA ASN A 23 8.01 -0.25 14.16
C ASN A 23 8.36 0.46 12.84
N VAL A 24 7.37 1.09 12.21
CA VAL A 24 7.53 1.71 10.89
C VAL A 24 8.22 3.06 11.04
N PRO A 25 9.43 3.25 10.48
CA PRO A 25 10.14 4.53 10.52
C PRO A 25 9.53 5.57 9.58
N LEU A 26 9.02 6.65 10.19
CA LEU A 26 8.65 7.90 9.54
C LEU A 26 9.66 8.98 9.91
N GLN A 27 10.48 9.39 8.95
CA GLN A 27 11.39 10.52 9.12
C GLN A 27 10.62 11.83 8.91
N ILE A 28 10.71 12.77 9.85
CA ILE A 28 10.13 14.11 9.72
C ILE A 28 11.24 15.14 9.89
N ASN A 29 11.40 16.06 8.94
CA ASN A 29 12.60 16.90 8.81
C ASN A 29 13.01 17.62 10.11
N VAL A 30 12.04 18.14 10.86
CA VAL A 30 12.30 18.94 12.08
C VAL A 30 12.28 18.12 13.38
N LEU A 31 11.70 16.92 13.36
CA LEU A 31 11.50 16.08 14.56
C LEU A 31 12.47 14.89 14.60
N GLY A 32 13.04 14.51 13.46
CA GLY A 32 13.84 13.31 13.33
C GLY A 32 12.98 12.08 13.01
N LEU A 33 13.48 10.91 13.41
CA LEU A 33 12.83 9.64 13.16
C LEU A 33 11.75 9.37 14.21
N VAL A 34 10.54 9.05 13.73
CA VAL A 34 9.41 8.60 14.56
C VAL A 34 9.03 7.19 14.15
N THR A 35 8.82 6.33 15.13
CA THR A 35 8.41 4.95 14.90
C THR A 35 6.91 4.81 15.11
N LEU A 36 6.22 4.20 14.14
CA LEU A 36 4.76 4.05 14.13
C LEU A 36 4.35 2.58 14.02
N ASP A 37 3.36 2.17 14.81
CA ASP A 37 2.66 0.91 14.61
C ASP A 37 1.39 1.17 13.81
N ILE A 38 1.44 0.79 12.53
CA ILE A 38 0.41 1.13 11.54
C ILE A 38 -0.53 -0.06 11.38
N LYS A 39 -1.84 0.20 11.44
CA LYS A 39 -2.90 -0.78 11.20
C LYS A 39 -3.96 -0.21 10.27
N GLY A 40 -4.62 -1.07 9.52
CA GLY A 40 -5.77 -0.69 8.71
C GLY A 40 -6.10 -1.74 7.68
N GLY A 41 -6.49 -1.32 6.49
CA GLY A 41 -6.92 -2.24 5.45
C GLY A 41 -6.89 -1.66 4.06
N ILE A 42 -7.05 -2.55 3.10
CA ILE A 42 -7.12 -2.27 1.68
C ILE A 42 -8.26 -3.08 1.09
N ARG A 43 -8.91 -2.57 0.05
CA ARG A 43 -9.89 -3.30 -0.73
C ARG A 43 -9.50 -3.20 -2.20
N PHE A 44 -9.39 -4.35 -2.83
CA PHE A 44 -9.11 -4.45 -4.25
C PHE A 44 -10.38 -4.77 -5.03
N ARG A 45 -10.45 -4.34 -6.28
CA ARG A 45 -11.37 -4.88 -7.29
C ARG A 45 -10.57 -5.40 -8.47
N VAL A 46 -10.88 -6.60 -8.94
CA VAL A 46 -10.26 -7.16 -10.14
C VAL A 46 -10.85 -6.48 -11.37
N GLU A 47 -10.03 -5.85 -12.20
CA GLU A 47 -10.49 -5.06 -13.36
C GLU A 47 -10.39 -5.85 -14.67
N GLU A 48 -9.22 -6.42 -14.95
CA GLU A 48 -8.96 -7.11 -16.21
C GLU A 48 -7.86 -8.16 -16.11
N SER A 49 -7.81 -9.08 -17.07
CA SER A 49 -6.71 -10.03 -17.19
C SER A 49 -5.51 -9.41 -17.88
N ILE A 50 -4.31 -9.81 -17.48
CA ILE A 50 -3.06 -9.43 -18.14
C ILE A 50 -2.87 -10.37 -19.35
N PRO A 51 -2.86 -9.86 -20.59
CA PRO A 51 -2.65 -10.69 -21.77
C PRO A 51 -1.18 -11.11 -21.89
N GLY A 52 -0.94 -12.36 -22.30
CA GLY A 52 0.40 -12.89 -22.56
C GLY A 52 1.16 -13.35 -21.31
N GLY A 53 2.37 -13.88 -21.52
CA GLY A 53 3.18 -14.49 -20.45
C GLY A 53 2.51 -15.69 -19.79
N GLN A 54 2.72 -15.85 -18.48
CA GLN A 54 2.01 -16.84 -17.65
C GLN A 54 0.62 -16.35 -17.19
N GLY A 55 0.22 -15.14 -17.61
CA GLY A 55 -1.03 -14.50 -17.23
C GLY A 55 -1.00 -13.78 -15.88
N GLY A 56 -2.13 -13.24 -15.50
CA GLY A 56 -2.32 -12.46 -14.28
C GLY A 56 -3.59 -11.61 -14.36
N VAL A 57 -3.80 -10.79 -13.34
CA VAL A 57 -4.89 -9.80 -13.32
C VAL A 57 -4.37 -8.44 -12.89
N LYS A 58 -5.00 -7.40 -13.42
CA LYS A 58 -4.86 -6.04 -12.92
C LYS A 58 -5.96 -5.75 -11.91
N MET A 59 -5.62 -5.03 -10.86
CA MET A 59 -6.51 -4.75 -9.75
C MET A 59 -6.48 -3.27 -9.41
N ARG A 60 -7.65 -2.72 -9.13
CA ARG A 60 -7.82 -1.35 -8.63
C ARG A 60 -7.91 -1.38 -7.12
N ILE A 61 -7.23 -0.47 -6.45
CA ILE A 61 -7.48 -0.18 -5.04
C ILE A 61 -8.73 0.70 -4.97
N ILE A 62 -9.79 0.19 -4.36
CA ILE A 62 -11.10 0.89 -4.25
C ILE A 62 -11.40 1.33 -2.81
N GLY A 63 -10.46 1.13 -1.91
CA GLY A 63 -10.50 1.66 -0.55
C GLY A 63 -9.21 1.30 0.15
N GLU A 64 -8.54 2.30 0.74
CA GLU A 64 -7.32 2.09 1.50
C GLU A 64 -7.23 3.11 2.62
N GLU A 65 -7.04 2.62 3.85
CA GLU A 65 -6.87 3.47 5.01
C GLU A 65 -5.98 2.77 6.03
N TYR A 66 -4.98 3.50 6.53
CA TYR A 66 -4.13 3.09 7.63
C TYR A 66 -4.03 4.17 8.68
N SER A 67 -3.85 3.76 9.93
CA SER A 67 -3.67 4.68 11.04
C SER A 67 -2.67 4.16 12.06
N ALA A 68 -2.00 5.09 12.74
CA ALA A 68 -1.15 4.85 13.89
C ALA A 68 -1.36 5.95 14.91
N ASP A 69 -1.34 5.59 16.19
CA ASP A 69 -1.33 6.55 17.29
C ASP A 69 0.12 6.86 17.66
N SER A 70 0.44 8.14 17.82
CA SER A 70 1.75 8.61 18.22
C SER A 70 1.64 9.54 19.42
N PRO A 71 2.47 9.36 20.46
CA PRO A 71 2.46 10.25 21.63
C PRO A 71 2.87 11.69 21.27
N ILE A 72 3.62 11.87 20.18
CA ILE A 72 4.15 13.17 19.74
C ILE A 72 3.37 13.76 18.56
N LEU A 73 2.92 12.92 17.62
CA LEU A 73 2.23 13.38 16.40
C LEU A 73 0.70 13.31 16.50
N GLY A 74 0.15 12.78 17.59
CA GLY A 74 -1.27 12.40 17.66
C GLY A 74 -1.58 11.25 16.70
N LYS A 75 -2.79 11.24 16.13
CA LYS A 75 -3.16 10.26 15.11
C LYS A 75 -2.48 10.60 13.78
N VAL A 76 -1.76 9.62 13.23
CA VAL A 76 -1.21 9.64 11.87
C VAL A 76 -2.08 8.76 11.00
N THR A 77 -2.56 9.28 9.87
CA THR A 77 -3.47 8.55 8.96
C THR A 77 -2.93 8.59 7.54
N LEU A 78 -2.90 7.44 6.87
CA LEU A 78 -2.67 7.33 5.42
C LEU A 78 -4.01 6.94 4.79
N SER A 79 -4.58 7.83 4.00
CA SER A 79 -5.83 7.59 3.29
C SER A 79 -5.56 7.55 1.79
N GLN A 80 -6.29 6.71 1.06
CA GLN A 80 -6.25 6.72 -0.40
C GLN A 80 -6.48 8.14 -0.95
N ALA A 81 -5.64 8.59 -1.88
CA ALA A 81 -5.75 9.90 -2.48
C ALA A 81 -6.83 9.94 -3.58
N ASP A 82 -6.52 9.45 -4.78
CA ASP A 82 -7.44 9.43 -5.91
C ASP A 82 -7.42 8.05 -6.60
N VAL A 83 -8.58 7.39 -6.59
CA VAL A 83 -8.81 6.06 -7.15
C VAL A 83 -8.61 6.02 -8.66
N ASP A 84 -8.87 7.13 -9.37
CA ASP A 84 -8.89 7.20 -10.82
C ASP A 84 -7.51 7.46 -11.40
N THR A 85 -6.62 8.13 -10.65
CA THR A 85 -5.25 8.40 -11.08
C THR A 85 -4.25 7.34 -10.63
N THR A 86 -4.54 6.62 -9.53
CA THR A 86 -3.64 5.58 -9.02
C THR A 86 -3.51 4.45 -10.06
N PRO A 87 -2.28 4.06 -10.46
CA PRO A 87 -2.08 2.95 -11.40
C PRO A 87 -2.69 1.63 -10.91
N LEU A 88 -3.15 0.80 -11.84
CA LEU A 88 -3.64 -0.54 -11.51
C LEU A 88 -2.52 -1.42 -10.98
N SER A 89 -2.75 -2.02 -9.82
CA SER A 89 -1.90 -3.04 -9.20
C SER A 89 -1.91 -4.35 -10.00
N LEU A 90 -0.89 -5.17 -9.82
CA LEU A 90 -0.65 -6.36 -10.64
C LEU A 90 -0.55 -7.62 -9.77
N LEU A 91 -1.34 -8.64 -10.09
CA LEU A 91 -1.18 -10.00 -9.60
C LEU A 91 -0.78 -10.90 -10.76
N GLU A 92 0.50 -11.23 -10.83
CA GLU A 92 1.09 -11.94 -11.96
C GLU A 92 1.47 -13.36 -11.56
N VAL A 93 1.29 -14.30 -12.48
CA VAL A 93 1.76 -15.68 -12.29
C VAL A 93 3.24 -15.75 -12.66
N THR A 94 4.09 -16.18 -11.74
CA THR A 94 5.54 -16.34 -11.98
C THR A 94 5.96 -17.80 -12.12
N SER A 95 5.18 -18.72 -11.56
CA SER A 95 5.32 -20.17 -11.74
C SER A 95 3.94 -20.81 -11.72
N THR A 96 3.72 -21.86 -12.52
CA THR A 96 2.46 -22.60 -12.56
C THR A 96 2.48 -23.93 -11.80
N MET A 97 3.66 -24.49 -11.51
CA MET A 97 3.80 -25.80 -10.84
C MET A 97 5.03 -25.84 -9.90
N PRO A 98 4.89 -25.56 -8.59
CA PRO A 98 3.66 -25.09 -7.93
C PRO A 98 3.32 -23.64 -8.33
N PRO A 99 2.05 -23.20 -8.19
CA PRO A 99 1.67 -21.81 -8.38
C PRO A 99 2.45 -20.87 -7.47
N VAL A 100 3.11 -19.89 -8.07
CA VAL A 100 3.72 -18.74 -7.37
C VAL A 100 3.25 -17.48 -8.09
N LEU A 101 2.84 -16.51 -7.29
CA LEU A 101 2.35 -15.22 -7.74
C LEU A 101 3.31 -14.12 -7.29
N ARG A 102 3.45 -13.09 -8.12
CA ARG A 102 4.03 -11.81 -7.77
C ARG A 102 2.91 -10.81 -7.63
N HIS A 103 2.85 -10.14 -6.48
CA HIS A 103 1.83 -9.13 -6.22
C HIS A 103 2.49 -7.76 -6.03
N THR A 104 2.35 -6.90 -7.04
CA THR A 104 2.86 -5.53 -7.07
C THR A 104 1.70 -4.57 -6.84
N LEU A 105 1.76 -3.79 -5.77
CA LEU A 105 0.74 -2.81 -5.42
C LEU A 105 1.27 -1.40 -5.65
N PHE A 106 0.45 -0.56 -6.27
CA PHE A 106 0.69 0.87 -6.48
C PHE A 106 -0.28 1.68 -5.63
N HIS A 107 0.25 2.63 -4.88
CA HIS A 107 -0.52 3.39 -3.91
C HIS A 107 -0.22 4.87 -4.02
N ASP A 108 -1.27 5.68 -3.96
CA ASP A 108 -1.20 7.13 -3.76
C ASP A 108 -1.97 7.49 -2.49
N PHE A 109 -1.30 8.23 -1.60
CA PHE A 109 -1.81 8.52 -0.26
C PHE A 109 -1.89 10.00 0.02
N THR A 110 -2.90 10.34 0.79
CA THR A 110 -2.91 11.52 1.65
C THR A 110 -2.47 11.13 3.05
N LEU A 111 -1.35 11.66 3.50
CA LEU A 111 -0.84 11.54 4.86
C LEU A 111 -1.36 12.70 5.71
N THR A 112 -2.14 12.38 6.74
CA THR A 112 -2.60 13.36 7.73
C THR A 112 -1.87 13.15 9.05
N ILE A 113 -1.30 14.22 9.60
CA ILE A 113 -0.65 14.26 10.91
C ILE A 113 -1.45 15.21 11.80
N GLU A 114 -2.10 14.68 12.85
CA GLU A 114 -2.97 15.47 13.74
C GLU A 114 -2.23 16.62 14.44
N LYS A 115 -1.01 16.36 14.92
CA LYS A 115 -0.18 17.32 15.66
C LYS A 115 1.18 17.47 14.98
N PRO A 116 1.27 18.25 13.89
CA PRO A 116 2.54 18.42 13.19
C PRO A 116 3.56 19.19 14.05
N PRO A 117 4.86 18.93 13.88
CA PRO A 117 5.89 19.69 14.57
C PRO A 117 5.91 21.15 14.08
N GLY A 118 6.08 22.09 15.01
CA GLY A 118 5.96 23.53 14.76
C GLY A 118 4.66 24.14 15.29
N GLY A 119 3.69 23.31 15.68
CA GLY A 119 2.38 23.76 16.16
C GLY A 119 1.44 24.16 15.00
N GLY A 120 0.14 24.24 15.29
CA GLY A 120 -0.90 24.50 14.29
C GLY A 120 -1.99 23.42 14.27
N GLY A 121 -2.85 23.48 13.25
CA GLY A 121 -3.84 22.42 12.96
C GLY A 121 -3.21 21.20 12.27
N PRO A 122 -4.00 20.17 11.95
CA PRO A 122 -3.52 18.97 11.27
C PRO A 122 -2.80 19.30 9.95
N ALA A 123 -1.67 18.66 9.71
CA ALA A 123 -0.96 18.76 8.43
C ALA A 123 -1.46 17.67 7.47
N VAL A 124 -1.65 18.05 6.20
CA VAL A 124 -2.07 17.14 5.13
C VAL A 124 -1.00 17.17 4.04
N LEU A 125 -0.45 16.00 3.73
CA LEU A 125 0.66 15.81 2.80
C LEU A 125 0.28 14.77 1.76
N SER A 126 0.86 14.86 0.57
CA SER A 126 0.75 13.84 -0.48
C SER A 126 2.11 13.21 -0.76
N ASN A 127 2.11 11.94 -1.16
CA ASN A 127 3.31 11.33 -1.73
C ASN A 127 3.71 12.06 -3.02
N THR A 128 5.00 12.35 -3.20
CA THR A 128 5.50 13.06 -4.40
C THR A 128 5.56 12.16 -5.63
N ARG A 129 5.55 10.83 -5.41
CA ARG A 129 5.57 9.78 -6.42
C ARG A 129 4.78 8.57 -5.90
N THR A 130 4.14 7.83 -6.79
CA THR A 130 3.39 6.61 -6.46
C THR A 130 4.26 5.63 -5.68
N MET A 131 3.75 5.22 -4.51
CA MET A 131 4.38 4.21 -3.67
C MET A 131 4.19 2.84 -4.29
N THR A 132 5.25 2.03 -4.36
CA THR A 132 5.16 0.63 -4.80
C THR A 132 5.48 -0.29 -3.65
N THR A 133 4.61 -1.25 -3.37
CA THR A 133 4.92 -2.36 -2.45
C THR A 133 4.84 -3.70 -3.16
N LEU A 134 5.75 -4.61 -2.85
CA LEU A 134 5.90 -5.89 -3.53
C LEU A 134 5.84 -7.07 -2.56
N CYS A 135 5.09 -8.10 -2.94
CA CYS A 135 5.26 -9.46 -2.44
C CYS A 135 5.64 -10.35 -3.62
N ASP A 136 6.94 -10.69 -3.73
CA ASP A 136 7.49 -11.37 -4.92
C ASP A 136 7.19 -12.88 -4.95
N ARG A 137 6.86 -13.46 -3.80
CA ARG A 137 6.62 -14.90 -3.63
C ARG A 137 5.34 -15.14 -2.83
N LEU A 138 4.21 -14.92 -3.49
CA LEU A 138 2.90 -15.20 -2.95
C LEU A 138 2.43 -16.59 -3.40
N THR A 139 2.20 -17.50 -2.47
CA THR A 139 1.80 -18.90 -2.77
C THR A 139 0.29 -19.10 -2.75
N VAL A 140 -0.46 -18.21 -2.12
CA VAL A 140 -1.93 -18.23 -2.03
C VAL A 140 -2.46 -16.81 -2.17
N PHE A 141 -3.53 -16.62 -2.94
CA PHE A 141 -4.26 -15.36 -3.04
C PHE A 141 -5.76 -15.62 -2.79
N PRO A 142 -6.47 -14.79 -2.00
CA PRO A 142 -6.00 -13.59 -1.29
C PRO A 142 -4.88 -13.85 -0.27
N PRO A 143 -4.04 -12.85 0.08
CA PRO A 143 -2.89 -13.05 0.96
C PRO A 143 -3.28 -13.57 2.35
N GLN A 144 -2.41 -14.38 2.95
CA GLN A 144 -2.61 -15.01 4.26
C GLN A 144 -1.37 -14.78 5.13
N GLY A 145 -1.22 -13.56 5.66
CA GLY A 145 -0.07 -13.18 6.48
C GLY A 145 1.20 -12.90 5.68
N ASN A 146 1.08 -12.55 4.40
CA ASN A 146 2.23 -12.28 3.55
C ASN A 146 2.73 -10.85 3.74
N ILE A 147 4.05 -10.67 3.68
CA ILE A 147 4.70 -9.37 3.86
C ILE A 147 4.86 -8.69 2.50
N TYR A 148 4.49 -7.42 2.45
CA TYR A 148 4.67 -6.51 1.33
C TYR A 148 5.70 -5.46 1.74
N GLN A 149 6.72 -5.27 0.92
CA GLN A 149 7.80 -4.32 1.19
C GLN A 149 7.71 -3.15 0.23
N VAL A 150 7.87 -1.93 0.76
CA VAL A 150 8.09 -0.76 -0.08
C VAL A 150 9.38 -0.92 -0.88
N GLN A 151 9.35 -0.54 -2.15
CA GLN A 151 10.49 -0.71 -3.05
C GLN A 151 11.52 0.43 -2.95
N GLN A 152 11.10 1.58 -2.42
CA GLN A 152 11.93 2.76 -2.21
C GLN A 152 11.30 3.64 -1.12
N PRO A 153 12.07 4.51 -0.45
CA PRO A 153 11.49 5.52 0.43
C PRO A 153 10.43 6.36 -0.27
N VAL A 154 9.39 6.75 0.48
CA VAL A 154 8.28 7.56 -0.03
C VAL A 154 8.35 8.93 0.58
N ASP A 155 8.56 9.93 -0.26
CA ASP A 155 8.60 11.33 0.14
C ASP A 155 7.19 11.91 0.20
N PHE A 156 6.91 12.67 1.26
CA PHE A 156 5.67 13.39 1.47
C PHE A 156 5.92 14.90 1.49
N ALA A 157 5.08 15.63 0.77
CA ALA A 157 5.15 17.08 0.65
C ALA A 157 3.75 17.71 0.85
N PRO A 158 3.67 18.97 1.28
CA PRO A 158 2.41 19.71 1.31
C PRO A 158 1.75 19.80 -0.07
N LEU A 159 0.42 19.75 -0.12
CA LEU A 159 -0.35 19.79 -1.37
C LEU A 159 -0.12 21.07 -2.18
N ASP A 160 0.11 22.20 -1.49
CA ASP A 160 0.37 23.52 -2.07
C ASP A 160 1.86 23.75 -2.40
N ASN A 161 2.76 22.89 -1.93
CA ASN A 161 4.19 22.97 -2.20
C ASN A 161 4.83 21.58 -2.38
N PRO A 162 4.53 20.88 -3.50
CA PRO A 162 4.94 19.49 -3.72
C PRO A 162 6.47 19.31 -3.87
N GLY A 163 7.23 20.39 -4.07
CA GLY A 163 8.69 20.37 -4.14
C GLY A 163 9.37 20.33 -2.77
N GLN A 164 8.63 20.58 -1.68
CA GLN A 164 9.16 20.62 -0.33
C GLN A 164 8.83 19.31 0.40
N VAL A 165 9.76 18.34 0.34
CA VAL A 165 9.64 17.12 1.14
C VAL A 165 9.77 17.47 2.62
N VAL A 166 8.77 17.12 3.42
CA VAL A 166 8.72 17.39 4.87
C VAL A 166 8.72 16.12 5.72
N ALA A 167 8.32 14.99 5.12
CA ALA A 167 8.37 13.68 5.75
C ALA A 167 8.76 12.61 4.73
N GLN A 168 9.33 11.51 5.21
CA GLN A 168 9.72 10.37 4.39
C GLN A 168 9.39 9.07 5.12
N LEU A 169 8.63 8.19 4.47
CA LEU A 169 8.40 6.83 4.93
C LEU A 169 9.52 5.94 4.42
N LEU A 170 10.25 5.30 5.34
CA LEU A 170 11.42 4.48 5.03
C LEU A 170 10.99 3.00 4.86
N PRO A 171 11.59 1.94 5.47
CA PRO A 171 11.05 0.60 5.26
C PRO A 171 9.63 0.50 5.83
N PHE A 172 8.72 -0.03 5.01
CA PHE A 172 7.33 -0.26 5.38
C PHE A 172 6.96 -1.74 5.19
N PRO A 173 7.40 -2.63 6.10
CA PRO A 173 7.09 -4.05 6.02
C PRO A 173 5.64 -4.30 6.48
N MET A 174 4.72 -4.37 5.52
CA MET A 174 3.30 -4.53 5.79
C MET A 174 2.88 -5.99 5.68
N THR A 175 2.46 -6.60 6.78
CA THR A 175 1.79 -7.90 6.74
C THR A 175 0.35 -7.70 6.29
N ARG A 176 -0.08 -8.45 5.28
CA ARG A 176 -1.45 -8.41 4.75
C ARG A 176 -2.11 -9.78 4.84
N SER A 177 -3.37 -9.76 5.28
CA SER A 177 -4.21 -10.96 5.39
C SER A 177 -5.62 -10.67 4.90
N HIS A 178 -6.23 -11.61 4.20
CA HIS A 178 -7.66 -11.61 3.98
C HIS A 178 -8.34 -12.32 5.15
N ASN A 179 -9.11 -11.56 5.93
CA ASN A 179 -10.01 -12.09 6.95
C ASN A 179 -11.43 -12.04 6.37
N PRO A 180 -11.96 -13.17 5.87
CA PRO A 180 -13.33 -13.26 5.36
C PRO A 180 -14.38 -13.05 6.46
#